data_AF-A0A8T7GBP8-F1
#
_entry.id   AF-A0A8T7GBP8-F1
#
_cell.length_a   1.000
_cell.length_b   1.000
_cell.length_c   1.000
_cell.angle_alpha   90.00
_cell.angle_beta   90.00
_cell.angle_gamma   90.00
#
_symmetry.space_group_name_H-M   'P 1'
#
loop_
_entity.id
_entity.type
_entity.pdbx_description
1 polymer ?
#
loop_
_entity_poly.entity_id
_entity_poly.type
_entity_poly.pdbx_seq_one_letter_code
_entity_poly.pdbx_strand_id
1 'polypeptide(L)'
;MTAQADWILAETINPDCPTLSALVVEEVRYDFAEYPKYADDFVRDLLKLMIISKLNSTARNTTKDYFLKLVSQVEGCEANLVKYGQPLLYVKYRGVEFTDQKVASQFARTGQVIDVTMESIFGEFVKTFDKLASMSQSKVSWGIADKPDRMFALLDLFVDAVNKLTTLDKSSPNSLEGKKFGIRNASIIRKSMHVEFLIDGQLNIAELNPWKKKINSANLLFGNSEAAKAIVALMKQ
;
A
#
# COMPACT_ATOMS: atom_id res chain seq x y z
N MET A 1 -5.59 13.66 19.97
CA MET A 1 -5.99 13.59 18.56
C MET A 1 -7.25 12.76 18.51
N THR A 2 -8.38 13.38 18.18
CA THR A 2 -9.66 12.71 17.96
C THR A 2 -10.05 13.10 16.54
N ALA A 3 -9.77 12.22 15.58
CA ALA A 3 -10.31 12.36 14.23
C ALA A 3 -11.81 12.10 14.29
N GLN A 4 -12.61 12.96 13.68
CA GLN A 4 -14.05 12.79 13.58
C GLN A 4 -14.33 12.01 12.30
N ALA A 5 -14.57 10.70 12.44
CA ALA A 5 -14.96 9.83 11.35
C ALA A 5 -16.48 9.93 11.14
N ASP A 6 -16.91 10.39 9.97
CA ASP A 6 -18.31 10.34 9.56
C ASP A 6 -18.59 8.98 8.89
N TRP A 7 -19.51 8.22 9.47
CA TRP A 7 -19.80 6.83 9.07
C TRP A 7 -20.95 6.78 8.05
N ILE A 8 -20.69 6.26 6.84
CA ILE A 8 -21.73 5.91 5.87
C ILE A 8 -21.60 4.42 5.56
N LEU A 9 -22.50 3.60 6.13
CA LEU A 9 -22.62 2.17 5.82
C LEU A 9 -23.63 1.99 4.67
N ALA A 10 -23.19 1.42 3.55
CA ALA A 10 -24.07 0.93 2.51
C ALA A 10 -24.11 -0.60 2.53
N GLU A 11 -25.18 -1.18 3.08
CA GLU A 11 -25.44 -2.62 3.00
C GLU A 11 -26.34 -2.92 1.79
N THR A 12 -25.83 -3.61 0.78
CA THR A 12 -26.63 -4.17 -0.32
C THR A 12 -27.03 -5.60 0.03
N ILE A 13 -28.27 -5.80 0.51
CA ILE A 13 -28.81 -7.11 0.88
C ILE A 13 -29.69 -7.65 -0.26
N ASN A 14 -29.38 -8.86 -0.76
CA ASN A 14 -30.27 -9.67 -1.58
C ASN A 14 -30.87 -10.78 -0.69
N PRO A 15 -32.20 -10.84 -0.47
CA PRO A 15 -32.79 -11.63 0.62
C PRO A 15 -32.80 -13.16 0.45
N ASP A 16 -32.36 -13.73 -0.69
CA ASP A 16 -32.63 -15.14 -1.03
C ASP A 16 -31.41 -16.10 -1.04
N CYS A 17 -30.29 -15.82 -0.36
CA CYS A 17 -29.16 -16.77 -0.34
C CYS A 17 -28.32 -16.76 0.95
N PRO A 18 -28.41 -17.79 1.82
CA PRO A 18 -27.69 -17.84 3.09
C PRO A 18 -26.30 -18.48 2.91
N THR A 19 -25.35 -17.80 2.26
CA THR A 19 -23.87 -17.95 2.43
C THR A 19 -23.10 -17.06 1.44
N LEU A 20 -23.45 -15.78 1.36
CA LEU A 20 -22.58 -14.78 0.74
C LEU A 20 -22.04 -13.91 1.87
N SER A 21 -20.77 -14.09 2.23
CA SER A 21 -20.03 -13.11 3.02
C SER A 21 -20.11 -11.77 2.30
N ALA A 22 -20.90 -10.85 2.85
CA ALA A 22 -21.12 -9.53 2.26
C ALA A 22 -19.80 -8.78 2.15
N LEU A 23 -19.52 -8.21 0.97
CA LEU A 23 -18.41 -7.30 0.78
C LEU A 23 -18.69 -6.04 1.61
N VAL A 24 -17.82 -5.73 2.57
CA VAL A 24 -17.88 -4.50 3.34
C VAL A 24 -17.04 -3.45 2.61
N VAL A 25 -17.67 -2.35 2.21
CA VAL A 25 -17.00 -1.18 1.67
C VAL A 25 -17.12 -0.06 2.69
N GLU A 26 -16.00 0.52 3.09
CA GLU A 26 -15.93 1.64 4.02
C GLU A 26 -15.15 2.78 3.37
N GLU A 27 -15.69 3.98 3.47
CA GLU A 27 -15.02 5.20 3.05
C GLU A 27 -14.81 6.07 4.28
N VAL A 28 -13.55 6.35 4.59
CA VAL A 28 -13.16 7.18 5.74
C VAL A 28 -12.52 8.46 5.23
N ARG A 29 -13.05 9.60 5.68
CA ARG A 29 -12.50 10.92 5.38
C ARG A 29 -11.65 11.41 6.56
N TYR A 30 -10.39 11.73 6.29
CA TYR A 30 -9.51 12.38 7.24
C TYR A 30 -9.27 13.83 6.81
N ASP A 31 -9.68 14.78 7.64
CA ASP A 31 -9.45 16.22 7.42
C ASP A 31 -8.30 16.71 8.30
N PHE A 32 -7.23 17.18 7.66
CA PHE A 32 -6.05 17.73 8.30
C PHE A 32 -5.99 19.26 8.23
N ALA A 33 -7.10 19.95 7.98
CA ALA A 33 -7.15 21.42 7.89
C ALA A 33 -6.54 22.11 9.12
N GLU A 34 -6.78 21.60 10.32
CA GLU A 34 -6.21 22.13 11.57
C GLU A 34 -4.73 21.80 11.75
N TYR A 35 -4.25 20.72 11.13
CA TYR A 35 -2.89 20.22 11.27
C TYR A 35 -2.26 19.77 9.94
N PRO A 36 -2.04 20.68 8.96
CA PRO A 36 -1.63 20.33 7.59
C PRO A 36 -0.32 19.52 7.50
N LYS A 37 0.59 19.73 8.47
CA LYS A 37 1.88 19.04 8.52
C LYS A 37 1.76 17.52 8.71
N TYR A 38 0.63 17.04 9.22
CA TYR A 38 0.42 15.61 9.46
C TYR A 38 -0.20 14.88 8.27
N ALA A 39 -0.74 15.61 7.28
CA ALA A 39 -1.30 15.00 6.07
C ALA A 39 -0.24 14.20 5.31
N ASP A 40 0.98 14.75 5.16
CA ASP A 40 2.08 14.08 4.47
C ASP A 40 2.56 12.84 5.21
N ASP A 41 2.69 12.93 6.53
CA ASP A 41 3.06 11.79 7.38
C ASP A 41 2.01 10.68 7.31
N PHE A 42 0.72 11.04 7.34
CA PHE A 42 -0.39 10.10 7.20
C PHE A 42 -0.36 9.40 5.83
N VAL A 43 -0.20 10.12 4.72
CA VAL A 43 -0.11 9.49 3.38
C VAL A 43 1.06 8.51 3.32
N ARG A 44 2.22 8.88 3.88
CA ARG A 44 3.40 8.00 3.89
C ARG A 44 3.14 6.71 4.68
N ASP A 45 2.59 6.82 5.88
CA ASP A 45 2.29 5.66 6.71
C ASP A 45 1.19 4.79 6.09
N LEU A 46 0.15 5.41 5.51
CA LEU A 46 -0.89 4.72 4.75
C LEU A 46 -0.30 3.93 3.58
N LEU A 47 0.54 4.56 2.74
CA LEU A 47 1.20 3.89 1.62
C LEU A 47 2.05 2.70 2.04
N LYS A 48 2.82 2.84 3.13
CA LYS A 48 3.60 1.73 3.69
C LYS A 48 2.69 0.58 4.12
N LEU A 49 1.60 0.88 4.82
CA LEU A 49 0.63 -0.12 5.25
C LEU A 49 -0.02 -0.82 4.06
N MET A 50 -0.38 -0.08 3.01
CA MET A 50 -0.91 -0.62 1.75
C MET A 50 0.09 -1.58 1.09
N ILE A 51 1.37 -1.21 1.02
CA ILE A 51 2.44 -2.06 0.47
C ILE A 51 2.61 -3.33 1.30
N ILE A 52 2.71 -3.21 2.63
CA ILE A 52 2.84 -4.35 3.55
C ILE A 52 1.65 -5.29 3.40
N SER A 53 0.43 -4.76 3.28
CA SER A 53 -0.78 -5.55 3.12
C SER A 53 -0.85 -6.34 1.80
N LYS A 54 0.00 -5.99 0.84
CA LYS A 54 0.09 -6.65 -0.47
C LYS A 54 1.40 -7.39 -0.68
N LEU A 55 2.28 -7.42 0.33
CA LEU A 55 3.61 -8.00 0.24
C LEU A 55 3.51 -9.53 0.18
N ASN A 56 3.97 -10.12 -0.92
CA ASN A 56 4.00 -11.57 -1.09
C ASN A 56 5.20 -12.07 -1.90
N SER A 57 5.38 -13.39 -1.90
CA SER A 57 6.36 -14.05 -2.76
C SER A 57 6.02 -15.52 -3.02
N THR A 58 6.52 -16.08 -4.12
CA THR A 58 6.51 -17.54 -4.32
C THR A 58 7.50 -18.21 -3.37
N ALA A 59 7.17 -19.40 -2.84
CA ALA A 59 8.04 -20.14 -1.92
C ALA A 59 9.24 -20.86 -2.58
N ARG A 60 9.82 -20.30 -3.66
CA ARG A 60 11.04 -20.83 -4.29
C ARG A 60 12.25 -20.44 -3.43
N ASN A 61 13.18 -21.37 -3.19
CA ASN A 61 14.27 -21.24 -2.19
C ASN A 61 14.94 -19.86 -2.14
N THR A 62 15.52 -19.38 -3.25
CA THR A 62 16.26 -18.09 -3.26
C THR A 62 15.39 -16.85 -3.08
N THR A 63 14.10 -16.93 -3.39
CA THR A 63 13.16 -15.81 -3.27
C THR A 63 12.52 -15.80 -1.89
N LYS A 64 12.24 -17.00 -1.33
CA LYS A 64 11.79 -17.20 0.04
C LYS A 64 12.75 -16.59 1.05
N ASP A 65 14.05 -16.90 0.99
CA ASP A 65 15.00 -16.42 1.99
C ASP A 65 15.12 -14.89 1.98
N TYR A 66 15.08 -14.30 0.78
CA TYR A 66 15.08 -12.85 0.64
C TYR A 66 13.79 -12.21 1.17
N PHE A 67 12.64 -12.81 0.88
CA PHE A 67 11.36 -12.37 1.44
C PHE A 67 11.36 -12.41 2.97
N LEU A 68 11.78 -13.52 3.57
CA LEU A 68 11.86 -13.67 5.03
C LEU A 68 12.78 -12.61 5.65
N LYS A 69 13.93 -12.32 5.03
CA LYS A 69 14.85 -11.26 5.45
C LYS A 69 14.23 -9.86 5.37
N LEU A 70 13.41 -9.59 4.36
CA LEU A 70 12.70 -8.31 4.24
C LEU A 70 11.64 -8.19 5.33
N VAL A 71 10.80 -9.21 5.48
CA VAL A 71 9.70 -9.20 6.48
C VAL A 71 10.24 -9.04 7.90
N SER A 72 11.36 -9.69 8.24
CA SER A 72 11.97 -9.55 9.58
C SER A 72 12.49 -8.15 9.90
N GLN A 73 12.58 -7.26 8.92
CA GLN A 73 13.00 -5.86 9.08
C GLN A 73 11.81 -4.89 9.07
N VAL A 74 10.58 -5.39 9.09
CA VAL A 74 9.38 -4.57 9.25
C VAL A 74 8.81 -4.81 10.64
N GLU A 75 8.67 -3.75 11.42
CA GLU A 75 8.23 -3.85 12.81
C GLU A 75 6.81 -4.43 12.89
N GLY A 76 6.63 -5.49 13.68
CA GLY A 76 5.33 -6.14 13.85
C GLY A 76 4.90 -7.03 12.68
N CYS A 77 5.78 -7.31 11.70
CA CYS A 77 5.48 -8.25 10.62
C CYS A 77 5.97 -9.67 10.91
N GLU A 78 5.16 -10.65 10.50
CA GLU A 78 5.46 -12.07 10.49
C GLU A 78 5.23 -12.62 9.08
N ALA A 79 6.07 -13.57 8.64
CA ALA A 79 5.91 -14.24 7.35
C ALA A 79 5.13 -15.54 7.52
N ASN A 80 4.09 -15.73 6.72
CA ASN A 80 3.28 -16.94 6.71
C ASN A 80 3.35 -17.66 5.37
N LEU A 81 3.29 -18.99 5.41
CA LEU A 81 3.28 -19.85 4.23
C LEU A 81 1.90 -20.49 4.06
N VAL A 82 1.22 -20.18 2.96
CA VAL A 82 -0.01 -20.85 2.56
C VAL A 82 0.28 -21.86 1.46
N LYS A 83 -0.27 -23.06 1.62
CA LYS A 83 -0.12 -24.19 0.69
C LYS A 83 -1.45 -24.49 -0.02
N TYR A 84 -1.90 -23.58 -0.88
CA TYR A 84 -2.97 -23.84 -1.83
C TYR A 84 -2.44 -23.67 -3.25
N GLY A 85 -2.25 -24.77 -3.98
CA GLY A 85 -1.58 -24.74 -5.29
C GLY A 85 -0.08 -24.49 -5.17
N GLN A 86 0.43 -23.46 -5.86
CA GLN A 86 1.84 -23.06 -5.69
C GLN A 86 2.00 -22.40 -4.31
N PRO A 87 2.96 -22.83 -3.46
CA PRO A 87 3.07 -22.25 -2.13
C PRO A 87 3.45 -20.77 -2.19
N LEU A 88 2.69 -19.95 -1.46
CA LEU A 88 2.81 -18.49 -1.42
C LEU A 88 3.17 -18.05 0.00
N LEU A 89 4.05 -17.06 0.07
CA LEU A 89 4.43 -16.35 1.29
C LEU A 89 3.71 -15.02 1.33
N TYR A 90 3.15 -14.65 2.48
CA TYR A 90 2.49 -13.37 2.73
C TYR A 90 2.83 -12.84 4.11
N VAL A 91 2.46 -11.59 4.38
CA VAL A 91 2.72 -10.91 5.65
C VAL A 91 1.48 -10.93 6.55
N LYS A 92 1.71 -11.21 7.83
CA LYS A 92 0.80 -10.92 8.93
C LYS A 92 1.37 -9.76 9.72
N TYR A 93 0.59 -8.71 9.95
CA TYR A 93 1.04 -7.50 10.62
C TYR A 93 0.30 -7.33 11.94
N ARG A 94 1.04 -7.30 13.05
CA ARG A 94 0.53 -7.17 14.42
C ARG A 94 -0.62 -8.15 14.72
N GLY A 95 -0.46 -9.40 14.28
CA GLY A 95 -1.46 -10.47 14.47
C GLY A 95 -2.59 -10.50 13.43
N VAL A 96 -2.59 -9.59 12.45
CA VAL A 96 -3.66 -9.44 11.45
C VAL A 96 -3.18 -9.96 10.09
N GLU A 97 -3.94 -10.88 9.50
CA GLU A 97 -3.57 -11.49 8.22
C GLU A 97 -4.06 -10.65 7.04
N PHE A 98 -3.12 -10.03 6.33
CA PHE A 98 -3.39 -9.37 5.06
C PHE A 98 -3.38 -10.41 3.94
N THR A 99 -4.54 -10.97 3.62
CA THR A 99 -4.69 -11.85 2.46
C THR A 99 -5.12 -11.04 1.24
N ASP A 100 -4.36 -11.19 0.15
CA ASP A 100 -4.51 -10.56 -1.17
C ASP A 100 -5.94 -10.52 -1.73
N GLN A 101 -6.72 -11.57 -1.53
CA GLN A 101 -8.07 -11.74 -2.07
C GLN A 101 -9.18 -11.01 -1.28
N LYS A 102 -8.83 -10.41 -0.14
CA LYS A 102 -9.84 -10.08 0.90
C LYS A 102 -9.84 -8.61 1.29
N VAL A 103 -8.93 -7.81 0.74
CA VAL A 103 -8.72 -6.40 1.09
C VAL A 103 -8.33 -5.61 -0.15
N ALA A 104 -9.08 -4.58 -0.53
CA ALA A 104 -8.59 -3.54 -1.43
C ALA A 104 -8.58 -2.22 -0.67
N SER A 105 -7.53 -1.43 -0.85
CA SER A 105 -7.46 -0.08 -0.29
C SER A 105 -7.01 0.90 -1.37
N GLN A 106 -7.64 2.07 -1.34
CA GLN A 106 -7.33 3.18 -2.21
C GLN A 106 -7.42 4.47 -1.39
N PHE A 107 -6.71 5.50 -1.80
CA PHE A 107 -6.92 6.83 -1.26
C PHE A 107 -6.91 7.88 -2.35
N ALA A 108 -7.59 8.99 -2.10
CA ALA A 108 -7.50 10.21 -2.89
C ALA A 108 -7.23 11.38 -1.94
N ARG A 109 -6.27 12.23 -2.30
CA ARG A 109 -5.95 13.43 -1.53
C ARG A 109 -6.39 14.67 -2.29
N THR A 110 -7.14 15.54 -1.64
CA THR A 110 -7.53 16.86 -2.17
C THR A 110 -7.14 17.93 -1.15
N GLY A 111 -6.05 18.66 -1.42
CA GLY A 111 -5.45 19.56 -0.43
C GLY A 111 -5.06 18.85 0.87
N GLN A 112 -5.74 19.20 1.97
CA GLN A 112 -5.53 18.61 3.31
C GLN A 112 -6.53 17.50 3.66
N VAL A 113 -7.43 17.17 2.74
CA VAL A 113 -8.42 16.10 2.92
C VAL A 113 -7.89 14.84 2.25
N ILE A 114 -7.95 13.72 2.97
CA ILE A 114 -7.56 12.41 2.49
C ILE A 114 -8.75 11.47 2.65
N ASP A 115 -9.32 11.06 1.53
CA ASP A 115 -10.41 10.10 1.48
C ASP A 115 -9.79 8.71 1.25
N VAL A 116 -10.03 7.77 2.16
CA VAL A 116 -9.54 6.39 2.10
C VAL A 116 -10.72 5.46 1.87
N THR A 117 -10.69 4.72 0.76
CA THR A 117 -11.66 3.65 0.47
C THR A 117 -11.04 2.31 0.82
N MET A 118 -11.78 1.51 1.56
CA MET A 118 -11.42 0.18 1.99
C MET A 118 -12.51 -0.81 1.63
N GLU A 119 -12.15 -1.88 0.96
CA GLU A 119 -13.05 -2.98 0.64
C GLU A 119 -12.52 -4.23 1.29
N SER A 120 -13.33 -4.89 2.12
CA SER A 120 -12.97 -6.18 2.69
C SER A 120 -14.15 -7.11 2.83
N ILE A 121 -13.92 -8.41 2.65
CA ILE A 121 -14.94 -9.43 2.99
C ILE A 121 -14.99 -9.74 4.50
N PHE A 122 -14.13 -9.11 5.32
CA PHE A 122 -14.14 -9.21 6.78
C PHE A 122 -14.35 -7.82 7.41
N GLY A 123 -15.51 -7.58 8.03
CA GLY A 123 -15.77 -6.28 8.67
C GLY A 123 -14.78 -5.89 9.79
N GLU A 124 -14.24 -6.87 10.53
CA GLU A 124 -13.21 -6.62 11.56
C GLU A 124 -11.88 -6.12 10.96
N PHE A 125 -11.62 -6.47 9.71
CA PHE A 125 -10.40 -6.05 9.02
C PHE A 125 -10.39 -4.54 8.79
N VAL A 126 -11.53 -3.98 8.40
CA VAL A 126 -11.64 -2.55 8.10
C VAL A 126 -11.34 -1.70 9.32
N LYS A 127 -11.98 -2.03 10.45
CA LYS A 127 -11.71 -1.42 11.75
C LYS A 127 -10.24 -1.53 12.16
N THR A 128 -9.61 -2.66 11.85
CA THR A 128 -8.21 -2.88 12.22
C THR A 128 -7.26 -2.05 11.38
N PHE A 129 -7.48 -1.96 10.07
CA PHE A 129 -6.67 -1.13 9.18
C PHE A 129 -6.86 0.36 9.48
N ASP A 130 -8.09 0.83 9.67
CA ASP A 130 -8.39 2.22 10.07
C ASP A 130 -7.66 2.56 11.39
N LYS A 131 -7.77 1.68 12.40
CA LYS A 131 -7.05 1.86 13.67
C LYS A 131 -5.53 1.89 13.47
N LEU A 132 -4.98 1.03 12.61
CA LEU A 132 -3.54 0.99 12.33
C LEU A 132 -3.06 2.22 11.54
N ALA A 133 -3.90 2.77 10.66
CA ALA A 133 -3.60 3.96 9.88
C ALA A 133 -3.74 5.25 10.71
N SER A 134 -4.62 5.29 11.70
CA SER A 134 -4.97 6.51 12.45
C SER A 134 -4.19 6.74 13.75
N MET A 135 -3.52 5.74 14.32
CA MET A 135 -2.79 5.90 15.58
C MET A 135 -1.40 6.54 15.36
N SER A 136 -1.13 7.71 15.96
CA SER A 136 0.20 8.35 15.91
C SER A 136 1.33 7.56 16.59
N GLN A 137 0.98 6.57 17.43
CA GLN A 137 1.90 5.60 18.02
C GLN A 137 2.18 4.39 17.10
N SER A 138 1.52 4.27 15.96
CA SER A 138 1.69 3.19 14.99
C SER A 138 2.31 3.68 13.67
N LYS A 139 3.30 4.58 13.76
CA LYS A 139 4.16 4.87 12.60
C LYS A 139 4.64 3.55 12.00
N VAL A 140 4.49 3.42 10.69
CA VAL A 140 4.86 2.19 10.00
C VAL A 140 6.38 2.20 9.81
N SER A 141 7.06 1.44 10.64
CA SER A 141 8.53 1.32 10.65
C SER A 141 8.98 0.11 9.83
N TRP A 142 9.79 0.35 8.81
CA TRP A 142 10.49 -0.69 8.06
C TRP A 142 11.98 -0.39 7.95
N GLY A 143 12.79 -1.40 7.66
CA GLY A 143 14.24 -1.28 7.69
C GLY A 143 14.83 -1.15 9.09
N ILE A 144 14.25 -1.81 10.11
CA ILE A 144 14.65 -1.64 11.52
C ILE A 144 15.97 -2.34 11.93
N ALA A 145 16.76 -2.82 10.97
CA ALA A 145 18.04 -3.48 11.23
C ALA A 145 19.22 -2.50 11.21
N ASP A 146 20.32 -2.83 11.88
CA ASP A 146 21.57 -2.05 11.85
C ASP A 146 22.09 -1.78 10.43
N LYS A 147 21.81 -2.72 9.51
CA LYS A 147 22.08 -2.59 8.08
C LYS A 147 20.79 -2.92 7.31
N PRO A 148 19.91 -1.92 7.09
CA PRO A 148 18.65 -2.12 6.40
C PRO A 148 18.88 -2.66 4.98
N ASP A 149 18.00 -3.54 4.53
CA ASP A 149 18.02 -3.98 3.13
C ASP A 149 17.79 -2.79 2.19
N ARG A 150 18.55 -2.73 1.09
CA ARG A 150 18.46 -1.65 0.10
C ARG A 150 17.08 -1.52 -0.54
N MET A 151 16.25 -2.58 -0.48
CA MET A 151 14.86 -2.50 -0.91
C MET A 151 14.07 -1.42 -0.15
N PHE A 152 14.31 -1.23 1.14
CA PHE A 152 13.58 -0.22 1.93
C PHE A 152 13.85 1.20 1.44
N ALA A 153 15.09 1.51 1.05
CA ALA A 153 15.40 2.80 0.45
C ALA A 153 14.65 3.04 -0.88
N LEU A 154 14.46 1.99 -1.71
CA LEU A 154 13.66 2.11 -2.92
C LEU A 154 12.17 2.27 -2.62
N LEU A 155 11.68 1.58 -1.59
CA LEU A 155 10.30 1.71 -1.15
C LEU A 155 10.01 3.09 -0.56
N ASP A 156 10.92 3.67 0.22
CA ASP A 156 10.80 5.04 0.72
C ASP A 156 10.76 6.04 -0.43
N LEU A 157 11.62 5.88 -1.45
CA LEU A 157 11.57 6.71 -2.66
C LEU A 157 10.25 6.58 -3.41
N PHE A 158 9.67 5.38 -3.48
CA PHE A 158 8.35 5.16 -4.09
C PHE A 158 7.26 5.89 -3.30
N VAL A 159 7.25 5.72 -1.97
CA VAL A 159 6.29 6.36 -1.05
C VAL A 159 6.38 7.89 -1.15
N ASP A 160 7.59 8.44 -1.12
CA ASP A 160 7.83 9.88 -1.26
C ASP A 160 7.43 10.41 -2.63
N ALA A 161 7.70 9.65 -3.70
CA ALA A 161 7.29 10.03 -5.05
C ALA A 161 5.77 10.12 -5.15
N VAL A 162 5.03 9.10 -4.67
CA VAL A 162 3.57 9.12 -4.68
C VAL A 162 3.04 10.28 -3.83
N ASN A 163 3.51 10.44 -2.59
CA ASN A 163 3.09 11.52 -1.71
C ASN A 163 3.32 12.91 -2.37
N LYS A 164 4.51 13.14 -2.93
CA LYS A 164 4.83 14.40 -3.63
C LYS A 164 3.91 14.67 -4.83
N LEU A 165 3.53 13.65 -5.59
CA LEU A 165 2.62 13.83 -6.72
C LEU A 165 1.19 14.10 -6.27
N THR A 166 0.78 13.69 -5.07
CA THR A 166 -0.55 14.00 -4.50
C THR A 166 -0.70 15.45 -4.04
N THR A 167 0.41 16.18 -3.90
CA THR A 167 0.42 17.61 -3.54
C THR A 167 0.66 18.53 -4.75
N LEU A 168 0.78 17.97 -5.96
CA LEU A 168 0.91 18.78 -7.17
C LEU A 168 -0.46 19.33 -7.57
N ASP A 169 -0.44 20.55 -8.12
CA ASP A 169 -1.63 21.16 -8.72
C ASP A 169 -2.33 20.19 -9.68
N LYS A 170 -3.64 20.01 -9.47
CA LYS A 170 -4.51 19.14 -10.27
C LYS A 170 -4.42 19.32 -11.79
N SER A 171 -4.05 20.51 -12.29
CA SER A 171 -3.87 20.75 -13.73
C SER A 171 -2.60 20.11 -14.31
N SER A 172 -1.64 19.72 -13.46
CA SER A 172 -0.41 19.06 -13.90
C SER A 172 -0.70 17.65 -14.41
N PRO A 173 -0.17 17.25 -15.58
CA PRO A 173 -0.35 15.89 -16.11
C PRO A 173 0.23 14.81 -15.18
N ASN A 174 1.21 15.18 -14.35
CA ASN A 174 1.86 14.28 -13.39
C ASN A 174 1.12 14.20 -12.05
N SER A 175 0.13 15.06 -11.81
CA SER A 175 -0.54 15.15 -10.51
C SER A 175 -1.34 13.89 -10.17
N LEU A 176 -1.32 13.52 -8.89
CA LEU A 176 -2.21 12.55 -8.26
C LEU A 176 -3.26 13.22 -7.37
N GLU A 177 -3.32 14.56 -7.33
CA GLU A 177 -4.34 15.27 -6.55
C GLU A 177 -5.75 14.93 -7.05
N GLY A 178 -6.60 14.48 -6.13
CA GLY A 178 -7.96 14.02 -6.35
C GLY A 178 -8.09 12.69 -7.10
N LYS A 179 -6.98 12.03 -7.46
CA LYS A 179 -6.99 10.72 -8.14
C LYS A 179 -6.99 9.59 -7.13
N LYS A 180 -7.71 8.51 -7.43
CA LYS A 180 -7.72 7.30 -6.60
C LYS A 180 -6.42 6.53 -6.84
N PHE A 181 -5.56 6.46 -5.82
CA PHE A 181 -4.34 5.67 -5.83
C PHE A 181 -4.51 4.40 -4.98
N GLY A 182 -4.13 3.24 -5.52
CA GLY A 182 -4.23 1.95 -4.83
C GLY A 182 -3.01 1.07 -5.04
N ILE A 183 -2.70 0.18 -4.09
CA ILE A 183 -1.72 -0.90 -4.28
C ILE A 183 -2.51 -2.20 -4.48
N ARG A 184 -2.39 -2.78 -5.67
CA ARG A 184 -3.04 -4.05 -6.02
C ARG A 184 -2.22 -5.23 -5.52
N ASN A 185 -0.90 -5.17 -5.70
CA ASN A 185 0.02 -6.26 -5.41
C ASN A 185 1.44 -5.73 -5.15
N ALA A 186 2.21 -6.38 -4.26
CA ALA A 186 3.63 -6.12 -4.07
C ALA A 186 4.39 -7.44 -3.96
N SER A 187 4.91 -7.96 -5.08
CA SER A 187 5.50 -9.30 -5.13
C SER A 187 7.02 -9.28 -5.24
N ILE A 188 7.70 -10.12 -4.46
CA ILE A 188 9.14 -10.34 -4.59
C ILE A 188 9.41 -11.44 -5.63
N ILE A 189 10.16 -11.11 -6.68
CA ILE A 189 10.55 -12.00 -7.77
C ILE A 189 12.06 -11.86 -8.02
N ARG A 190 12.84 -12.94 -7.84
CA ARG A 190 14.30 -12.95 -8.10
C ARG A 190 15.07 -11.79 -7.43
N LYS A 191 14.65 -11.39 -6.22
CA LYS A 191 15.19 -10.24 -5.44
C LYS A 191 14.86 -8.83 -5.98
N SER A 192 14.04 -8.72 -7.02
CA SER A 192 13.31 -7.49 -7.34
C SER A 192 11.95 -7.49 -6.65
N MET A 193 11.39 -6.32 -6.38
CA MET A 193 9.98 -6.16 -6.03
C MET A 193 9.21 -5.64 -7.23
N HIS A 194 8.07 -6.24 -7.53
CA HIS A 194 7.12 -5.76 -8.52
C HIS A 194 5.93 -5.17 -7.79
N VAL A 195 5.76 -3.86 -7.89
CA VAL A 195 4.64 -3.12 -7.30
C VAL A 195 3.61 -2.88 -8.39
N GLU A 196 2.44 -3.50 -8.25
CA GLU A 196 1.26 -3.25 -9.08
C GLU A 196 0.40 -2.21 -8.36
N PHE A 197 0.20 -1.06 -9.00
CA PHE A 197 -0.57 0.04 -8.43
C PHE A 197 -1.61 0.57 -9.42
N LEU A 198 -2.67 1.14 -8.88
CA LEU A 198 -3.81 1.67 -9.61
C LEU A 198 -3.80 3.19 -9.51
N ILE A 199 -4.04 3.88 -10.63
CA ILE A 199 -4.34 5.32 -10.68
C ILE A 199 -5.68 5.44 -11.40
N ASP A 200 -6.73 5.89 -10.70
CA ASP A 200 -8.12 5.91 -11.20
C ASP A 200 -8.54 4.57 -11.82
N GLY A 201 -8.15 3.47 -11.15
CA GLY A 201 -8.42 2.10 -11.60
C GLY A 201 -7.52 1.58 -12.73
N GLN A 202 -6.66 2.41 -13.32
CA GLN A 202 -5.72 1.98 -14.36
C GLN A 202 -4.50 1.29 -13.75
N LEU A 203 -4.22 0.07 -14.22
CA LEU A 203 -3.09 -0.74 -13.76
C LEU A 203 -1.75 -0.19 -14.27
N ASN A 204 -0.80 -0.08 -13.35
CA ASN A 204 0.60 0.23 -13.61
C ASN A 204 1.48 -0.77 -12.83
N ILE A 205 2.64 -1.12 -13.38
CA ILE A 205 3.56 -2.09 -12.77
C ILE A 205 4.96 -1.48 -12.76
N ALA A 206 5.54 -1.32 -11.57
CA ALA A 206 6.92 -0.89 -11.39
C ALA A 206 7.80 -2.04 -10.87
N GLU A 207 8.96 -2.24 -11.49
CA GLU A 207 10.06 -3.05 -10.94
C GLU A 207 10.94 -2.18 -10.07
N LEU A 208 11.14 -2.58 -8.81
CA LEU A 208 12.16 -2.05 -7.91
C LEU A 208 13.27 -3.10 -7.75
N ASN A 209 14.49 -2.75 -8.15
CA ASN A 209 15.63 -3.66 -8.12
C ASN A 209 16.83 -3.00 -7.42
N PRO A 210 17.10 -3.35 -6.15
CA PRO A 210 18.17 -2.74 -5.36
C PRO A 210 19.58 -3.15 -5.80
N TRP A 211 19.70 -4.09 -6.74
CA TRP A 211 20.97 -4.59 -7.27
C TRP A 211 21.36 -3.93 -8.60
N LYS A 212 20.48 -3.12 -9.19
CA LYS A 212 20.79 -2.31 -10.38
C LYS A 212 21.37 -0.95 -9.97
N LYS A 213 22.08 -0.31 -10.91
CA LYS A 213 22.53 1.09 -10.76
C LYS A 213 21.31 2.01 -10.56
N LYS A 214 21.48 3.12 -9.83
CA LYS A 214 20.40 4.07 -9.45
C LYS A 214 19.45 4.43 -10.62
N ILE A 215 19.97 4.72 -11.80
CA ILE A 215 19.14 5.07 -12.97
C ILE A 215 18.22 3.93 -13.46
N ASN A 216 18.54 2.69 -13.11
CA ASN A 216 17.85 1.47 -13.51
C ASN A 216 17.23 0.72 -12.31
N SER A 217 17.28 1.27 -11.09
CA SER A 217 16.78 0.61 -9.89
C SER A 217 15.26 0.68 -9.76
N ALA A 218 14.60 1.53 -10.54
CA ALA A 218 13.15 1.60 -10.69
C ALA A 218 12.79 1.63 -12.18
N ASN A 219 11.89 0.78 -12.66
CA ASN A 219 11.45 0.79 -14.06
C ASN A 219 9.94 0.58 -14.14
N LEU A 220 9.27 1.34 -15.00
CA LEU A 220 7.87 1.09 -15.33
C LEU A 220 7.83 -0.06 -16.35
N LEU A 221 7.31 -1.21 -15.94
CA LEU A 221 7.16 -2.40 -16.79
C LEU A 221 5.84 -2.36 -17.58
N PHE A 222 4.82 -1.73 -17.01
CA PHE A 222 3.50 -1.59 -17.62
C PHE A 222 2.81 -0.32 -17.11
N GLY A 223 1.97 0.28 -17.94
CA GLY A 223 1.30 1.55 -17.67
C GLY A 223 1.82 2.67 -18.56
N ASN A 224 0.95 3.61 -18.92
CA ASN A 224 1.25 4.72 -19.81
C ASN A 224 0.90 6.09 -19.24
N SER A 225 0.34 6.15 -18.03
CA SER A 225 -0.03 7.42 -17.39
C SER A 225 1.21 8.28 -17.09
N GLU A 226 1.10 9.58 -17.30
CA GLU A 226 2.19 10.53 -17.01
C GLU A 226 2.55 10.53 -15.52
N ALA A 227 1.57 10.40 -14.63
CA ALA A 227 1.80 10.22 -13.20
C ALA A 227 2.62 8.95 -12.89
N ALA A 228 2.34 7.79 -13.50
CA ALA A 228 3.14 6.58 -13.28
C ALA A 228 4.59 6.74 -13.77
N LYS A 229 4.78 7.40 -14.92
CA LYS A 229 6.13 7.75 -15.42
C LYS A 229 6.84 8.70 -14.45
N ALA A 230 6.13 9.68 -13.91
CA ALA A 230 6.66 10.64 -12.95
C ALA A 230 7.06 9.98 -11.63
N ILE A 231 6.29 9.00 -11.12
CA ILE A 231 6.66 8.20 -9.94
C ILE A 231 8.04 7.58 -10.17
N VAL A 232 8.19 6.82 -11.25
CA VAL A 232 9.45 6.12 -11.55
C VAL A 232 10.60 7.10 -11.80
N ALA A 233 10.34 8.25 -12.43
CA ALA A 233 11.34 9.28 -12.66
C ALA A 233 11.84 9.92 -11.34
N LEU A 234 10.94 10.21 -10.40
CA LEU A 234 11.28 10.76 -9.08
C LEU A 234 12.15 9.79 -8.27
N MET A 235 11.91 8.48 -8.39
CA MET A 235 12.73 7.46 -7.71
C MET A 235 14.18 7.38 -8.22
N LYS A 236 14.49 7.98 -9.36
CA LYS A 236 15.83 7.97 -9.97
C LYS A 236 16.67 9.20 -9.63
N GLN A 237 16.06 10.25 -9.08
CA GLN A 237 16.73 11.51 -8.72
C GLN A 237 17.68 11.31 -7.55
#